data_AF-A0A7C7IGN9-F1
#
_entry.id   AF-A0A7C7IGN9-F1
#
_cell.length_a   1.000
_cell.length_b   1.000
_cell.length_c   1.000
_cell.angle_alpha   90.00
_cell.angle_beta   90.00
_cell.angle_gamma   90.00
#
_symmetry.space_group_name_H-M   'P 1'
#
loop_
_entity.id
_entity.type
_entity.pdbx_description
1 polymer ?
#
loop_
_entity_poly.entity_id
_entity_poly.type
_entity_poly.pdbx_seq_one_letter_code
_entity_poly.pdbx_strand_id
1 'polypeptide(L)'
;MNKKKTCITFFTVILMTIGYLFAQNGSNKQKPEDMLIEGEVVDLACFTSRELSGEGHKSCATRCLTRGTPAGLVDQDGNVFVIIGPSPGYAPYAAQTIRLNGSVEGGRISPKKMETKAGKTWEEVKLSGGAPNTK
;
A
#
# COMPACT_ATOMS: atom_id res chain seq x y z
N MET A 1 -58.98 14.28 -21.06
CA MET A 1 -58.35 13.25 -20.19
C MET A 1 -56.83 13.23 -20.39
N ASN A 2 -56.09 13.03 -19.30
CA ASN A 2 -54.75 12.41 -19.22
C ASN A 2 -53.41 13.14 -19.44
N LYS A 3 -53.31 14.43 -19.80
CA LYS A 3 -51.97 15.07 -19.93
C LYS A 3 -51.13 15.08 -18.62
N LYS A 4 -51.77 15.20 -17.45
CA LYS A 4 -51.10 15.20 -16.14
C LYS A 4 -50.61 13.81 -15.70
N LYS A 5 -51.32 12.74 -16.08
CA LYS A 5 -50.94 11.36 -15.74
C LYS A 5 -49.76 10.89 -16.60
N THR A 6 -49.74 11.25 -17.89
CA THR A 6 -48.64 10.90 -18.80
C THR A 6 -47.31 11.54 -18.40
N CYS A 7 -47.29 12.77 -17.88
CA CYS A 7 -46.07 13.44 -17.42
C CYS A 7 -45.49 12.79 -16.15
N ILE A 8 -46.34 12.35 -15.22
CA ILE A 8 -45.92 11.66 -13.99
C ILE A 8 -45.36 10.26 -14.31
N THR A 9 -46.00 9.52 -15.23
CA THR A 9 -45.51 8.19 -15.64
C THR A 9 -44.16 8.27 -16.36
N PHE A 10 -43.92 9.30 -17.17
CA PHE A 10 -42.61 9.51 -17.80
C PHE A 10 -41.51 9.80 -16.77
N PHE A 11 -41.82 10.59 -15.74
CA PHE A 11 -40.85 10.93 -14.69
C PHE A 11 -40.42 9.69 -13.88
N THR A 12 -41.35 8.78 -13.58
CA THR A 12 -41.05 7.53 -12.86
C THR A 12 -40.20 6.55 -13.68
N VAL A 13 -40.38 6.50 -15.00
CA VAL A 13 -39.58 5.63 -15.88
C VAL A 13 -38.16 6.17 -16.02
N ILE A 14 -37.98 7.50 -16.08
CA ILE A 14 -36.65 8.15 -16.13
C ILE A 14 -35.87 7.94 -14.82
N LEU A 15 -36.53 7.98 -13.66
CA LEU A 15 -35.88 7.72 -12.38
C LEU A 15 -35.41 6.26 -12.22
N MET A 16 -36.16 5.30 -12.76
CA MET A 16 -35.76 3.88 -12.76
C MET A 16 -34.57 3.59 -13.69
N THR A 17 -34.46 4.26 -14.84
CA THR A 17 -33.31 4.06 -15.76
C THR A 17 -32.03 4.69 -15.22
N ILE A 18 -32.13 5.84 -14.54
CA ILE A 18 -30.98 6.47 -13.87
C ILE A 18 -30.44 5.58 -12.73
N GLY A 19 -31.32 4.97 -11.93
CA GLY A 19 -30.90 4.03 -10.87
C GLY A 19 -30.13 2.81 -11.37
N TYR A 20 -30.45 2.32 -12.59
CA TYR A 20 -29.76 1.19 -13.20
C TYR A 20 -28.33 1.54 -13.69
N LEU A 21 -28.10 2.79 -14.11
CA LEU A 21 -26.78 3.26 -14.52
C LEU A 21 -25.81 3.40 -13.33
N PHE A 22 -26.29 3.77 -12.15
CA PHE A 22 -25.46 3.83 -10.94
C PHE A 22 -25.10 2.44 -10.38
N ALA A 23 -25.91 1.41 -10.66
CA ALA A 23 -25.65 0.03 -10.20
C ALA A 23 -24.54 -0.68 -11.01
N GLN A 24 -24.25 -0.23 -12.24
CA GLN A 24 -23.25 -0.86 -13.11
C GLN A 24 -21.82 -0.32 -12.94
N ASN A 25 -21.60 0.64 -12.05
CA ASN A 25 -20.23 1.10 -11.74
C ASN A 25 -19.44 0.09 -10.87
N GLY A 26 -19.86 -1.18 -10.88
CA GLY A 26 -19.15 -2.30 -10.27
C GLY A 26 -17.80 -2.50 -10.94
N SER A 27 -16.78 -1.95 -10.29
CA SER A 27 -15.40 -2.43 -10.27
C SER A 27 -14.85 -2.87 -11.63
N ASN A 28 -14.57 -1.90 -12.51
CA ASN A 28 -13.54 -2.09 -13.51
C ASN A 28 -12.23 -2.37 -12.75
N LYS A 29 -11.86 -3.65 -12.61
CA LYS A 29 -10.56 -4.05 -12.07
C LYS A 29 -9.50 -3.66 -13.11
N GLN A 30 -9.19 -2.37 -13.20
CA GLN A 30 -7.93 -1.91 -13.75
C GLN A 30 -6.83 -2.65 -13.00
N LYS A 31 -5.90 -3.24 -13.75
CA LYS A 31 -4.67 -3.82 -13.21
C LYS A 31 -4.08 -2.78 -12.24
N PRO A 32 -3.76 -3.14 -10.98
CA PRO A 32 -3.23 -2.17 -10.03
C PRO A 32 -2.03 -1.48 -10.66
N GLU A 33 -2.15 -0.17 -10.84
CA GLU A 33 -1.03 0.65 -11.30
C GLU A 33 0.04 0.62 -10.22
N ASP A 34 1.31 0.54 -10.64
CA ASP A 34 2.40 0.51 -9.67
C ASP A 34 2.51 1.86 -8.97
N MET A 35 2.51 1.82 -7.64
CA MET A 35 2.63 3.00 -6.80
C MET A 35 4.05 3.11 -6.27
N LEU A 36 4.57 4.34 -6.18
CA LEU A 36 5.82 4.65 -5.48
C LEU A 36 5.47 5.13 -4.07
N ILE A 37 5.81 4.34 -3.06
CA ILE A 37 5.60 4.67 -1.65
C ILE A 37 6.95 5.01 -1.02
N GLU A 38 7.05 6.18 -0.39
CA GLU A 38 8.18 6.57 0.44
C GLU A 38 7.79 6.44 1.91
N GLY A 39 8.55 5.70 2.70
CA GLY A 39 8.22 5.47 4.10
C GLY A 39 9.32 4.79 4.90
N GLU A 40 9.12 4.73 6.21
CA GLU A 40 10.00 4.07 7.16
C GLU A 40 9.77 2.56 7.18
N VAL A 41 10.84 1.77 7.13
CA VAL A 41 10.77 0.32 7.32
C VAL A 41 10.63 0.01 8.81
N VAL A 42 9.55 -0.69 9.17
CA VAL A 42 9.23 -1.05 10.56
C VAL A 42 9.10 -2.57 10.74
N ASP A 43 9.28 -3.04 11.98
CA ASP A 43 8.68 -4.30 12.41
C ASP A 43 7.16 -4.09 12.49
N LEU A 44 6.41 -4.72 11.59
CA LEU A 44 4.97 -4.49 11.47
C LEU A 44 4.21 -4.91 12.73
N ALA A 45 4.66 -5.95 13.44
CA ALA A 45 3.98 -6.41 14.64
C ALA A 45 4.17 -5.42 15.79
N CYS A 46 5.38 -4.91 15.98
CA CYS A 46 5.66 -3.89 16.99
C CYS A 46 4.98 -2.55 16.67
N PHE A 47 4.99 -2.12 15.41
CA PHE A 47 4.31 -0.91 15.00
C PHE A 47 2.80 -1.01 15.19
N THR A 48 2.17 -2.10 14.73
CA THR A 48 0.70 -2.24 14.81
C THR A 48 0.21 -2.40 16.26
N SER A 49 1.01 -3.00 17.14
CA SER A 49 0.59 -3.25 18.54
C SER A 49 0.90 -2.10 19.49
N ARG A 50 1.92 -1.28 19.20
CA ARG A 50 2.48 -0.32 20.16
C ARG A 50 3.03 0.96 19.51
N GLU A 51 2.82 1.13 18.20
CA GLU A 51 3.29 2.29 17.43
C GLU A 51 4.81 2.52 17.54
N LEU A 52 5.58 1.43 17.73
CA LEU A 52 7.03 1.51 17.87
C LEU A 52 7.70 1.65 16.50
N SER A 53 8.45 2.75 16.32
CA SER A 53 9.23 3.06 15.13
C SER A 53 10.47 3.92 15.49
N GLY A 54 11.24 4.32 14.49
CA GLY A 54 12.36 5.24 14.59
C GLY A 54 13.64 4.63 15.15
N GLU A 55 14.68 5.47 15.25
CA GLU A 55 16.04 5.04 15.62
C GLU A 55 16.08 4.35 17.00
N GLY A 56 15.21 4.77 17.94
CA GLY A 56 15.09 4.13 19.26
C GLY A 56 14.59 2.68 19.23
N HIS A 57 13.87 2.29 18.17
CA HIS A 57 13.34 0.93 18.01
C HIS A 57 14.12 0.07 16.99
N LYS A 58 15.07 0.67 16.29
CA LYS A 58 15.83 0.04 15.20
C LYS A 58 16.46 -1.30 15.55
N SER A 59 17.17 -1.40 16.67
CA SER A 59 17.87 -2.65 17.06
C SER A 59 16.89 -3.81 17.30
N CYS A 60 15.73 -3.50 17.88
CA CYS A 60 14.68 -4.47 18.11
C CYS A 60 14.04 -4.89 16.79
N ALA A 61 13.67 -3.91 15.95
CA ALA A 61 13.10 -4.15 14.63
C ALA A 61 14.05 -4.98 13.74
N THR A 62 15.34 -4.62 13.63
CA THR A 62 16.34 -5.39 12.88
C THR A 62 16.34 -6.85 13.34
N ARG A 63 16.42 -7.11 14.64
CA ARG A 63 16.43 -8.49 15.17
C ARG A 63 15.16 -9.26 14.84
N CYS A 64 13.99 -8.63 14.95
CA CYS A 64 12.71 -9.28 14.65
C CYS A 64 12.53 -9.56 13.16
N LEU A 65 12.91 -8.61 12.30
CA LEU A 65 12.85 -8.75 10.84
C LEU A 65 13.80 -9.85 10.35
N THR A 66 15.04 -9.91 10.88
CA THR A 66 16.00 -11.00 10.60
C THR A 66 15.42 -12.37 10.97
N ARG A 67 14.57 -12.44 11.99
CA ARG A 67 13.91 -13.67 12.44
C ARG A 67 12.60 -14.00 11.70
N GLY A 68 12.22 -13.21 10.70
CA GLY A 68 11.03 -13.50 9.88
C GLY A 68 9.76 -12.74 10.29
N THR A 69 9.82 -11.80 11.25
CA THR A 69 8.65 -10.98 11.59
C THR A 69 8.31 -10.09 10.40
N PRO A 70 7.02 -9.93 10.02
CA PRO A 70 6.66 -9.17 8.83
C PRO A 70 7.21 -7.74 8.83
N ALA A 71 7.74 -7.32 7.68
CA ALA A 71 8.17 -5.94 7.46
C ALA A 71 6.97 -5.07 7.05
N GLY A 72 6.91 -3.87 7.61
CA GLY A 72 5.97 -2.82 7.23
C GLY A 72 6.70 -1.63 6.62
N LEU A 73 5.95 -0.82 5.87
CA LEU A 73 6.35 0.51 5.44
C LEU A 73 5.33 1.52 5.97
N VAL A 74 5.78 2.53 6.70
CA VAL A 74 4.92 3.61 7.21
C VAL A 74 5.27 4.89 6.48
N ASP A 75 4.32 5.44 5.72
CA ASP A 75 4.55 6.69 4.99
C ASP A 75 4.42 7.93 5.89
N GLN A 76 4.67 9.11 5.32
CA GLN A 76 4.63 10.38 6.06
C GLN A 76 3.22 10.75 6.55
N ASP A 77 2.18 10.19 5.94
CA ASP A 77 0.78 10.39 6.31
C ASP A 77 0.32 9.38 7.38
N GLY A 78 1.20 8.45 7.78
CA GLY A 78 0.91 7.40 8.76
C GLY A 78 0.20 6.19 8.16
N ASN A 79 0.08 6.09 6.84
CA ASN A 79 -0.46 4.88 6.22
C ASN A 79 0.53 3.73 6.37
N VAL A 80 0.01 2.56 6.70
CA VAL A 80 0.79 1.34 6.89
C VAL A 80 0.62 0.42 5.70
N PHE A 81 1.74 0.03 5.09
CA PHE A 81 1.78 -0.95 4.03
C PHE A 81 2.48 -2.22 4.50
N VAL A 82 1.83 -3.37 4.31
CA VAL A 82 2.46 -4.68 4.50
C VAL A 82 3.34 -4.97 3.29
N ILE A 83 4.63 -5.17 3.53
CA ILE A 83 5.58 -5.50 2.46
C ILE A 83 5.47 -6.99 2.14
N ILE A 84 5.08 -7.32 0.91
CA ILE A 84 5.01 -8.69 0.43
C ILE A 84 6.39 -9.11 -0.08
N GLY A 85 7.23 -9.58 0.84
CA GLY A 85 8.57 -10.09 0.57
C GLY A 85 9.21 -10.68 1.83
N PRO A 86 10.29 -11.48 1.71
CA PRO A 86 11.02 -12.00 2.87
C PRO A 86 11.55 -10.88 3.77
N SER A 87 11.04 -10.80 5.00
CA SER A 87 11.43 -9.76 5.96
C SER A 87 12.93 -9.69 6.31
N PRO A 88 13.72 -10.79 6.28
CA PRO A 88 15.16 -10.67 6.57
C PRO A 88 15.88 -9.73 5.60
N GLY A 89 15.42 -9.60 4.36
CA GLY A 89 15.93 -8.64 3.38
C GLY A 89 15.76 -7.18 3.78
N TYR A 90 14.76 -6.89 4.62
CA TYR A 90 14.44 -5.55 5.09
C TYR A 90 15.10 -5.21 6.45
N ALA A 91 15.65 -6.20 7.15
CA ALA A 91 16.27 -6.00 8.47
C ALA A 91 17.40 -4.95 8.49
N PRO A 92 18.29 -4.86 7.48
CA PRO A 92 19.32 -3.82 7.42
C PRO A 92 18.76 -2.40 7.29
N TYR A 93 17.51 -2.28 6.83
CA TYR A 93 16.84 -1.01 6.54
C TYR A 93 15.87 -0.60 7.66
N ALA A 94 15.79 -1.35 8.76
CA ALA A 94 14.93 -1.02 9.88
C ALA A 94 15.15 0.43 10.36
N ALA A 95 14.06 1.13 10.63
CA ALA A 95 14.00 2.55 10.98
C ALA A 95 14.58 3.52 9.93
N GLN A 96 14.82 3.06 8.70
CA GLN A 96 15.27 3.92 7.60
C GLN A 96 14.10 4.21 6.66
N THR A 97 14.09 5.43 6.11
CA THR A 97 13.18 5.79 5.02
C THR A 97 13.69 5.22 3.70
N ILE A 98 12.85 4.45 3.03
CA ILE A 98 13.10 3.87 1.71
C ILE A 98 11.99 4.26 0.75
N ARG A 99 12.21 4.03 -0.55
CA ARG A 99 11.15 4.07 -1.57
C ARG A 99 10.89 2.67 -2.10
N LEU A 100 9.63 2.26 -2.13
CA LEU A 100 9.19 1.03 -2.77
C LEU A 100 8.26 1.38 -3.92
N ASN A 101 8.63 0.95 -5.12
CA ASN A 101 7.73 0.93 -6.27
C ASN A 101 7.15 -0.48 -6.41
N GLY A 102 5.83 -0.60 -6.49
CA GLY A 102 5.17 -1.90 -6.62
C GLY A 102 3.66 -1.82 -6.72
N SER A 103 3.04 -2.97 -6.96
CA SER A 103 1.58 -3.08 -7.03
C SER A 103 0.99 -3.07 -5.63
N VAL A 104 0.03 -2.19 -5.37
CA VAL A 104 -0.63 -2.05 -4.05
C VAL A 104 -2.06 -2.57 -4.12
N GLU A 105 -2.43 -3.46 -3.19
CA GLU A 105 -3.80 -3.97 -3.08
C GLU A 105 -4.17 -4.20 -1.61
N GLY A 106 -5.14 -3.43 -1.10
CA GLY A 106 -5.64 -3.57 0.27
C GLY A 106 -4.57 -3.35 1.34
N GLY A 107 -3.74 -2.31 1.18
CA GLY A 107 -2.65 -2.00 2.12
C GLY A 107 -1.45 -2.94 2.05
N ARG A 108 -1.38 -3.82 1.04
CA ARG A 108 -0.23 -4.69 0.80
C ARG A 108 0.51 -4.20 -0.43
N ILE A 109 1.83 -4.06 -0.34
CA ILE A 109 2.68 -3.70 -1.47
C ILE A 109 3.48 -4.93 -1.93
N SER A 110 3.37 -5.29 -3.21
CA SER A 110 4.25 -6.26 -3.86
C SER A 110 5.41 -5.53 -4.53
N PRO A 111 6.61 -5.48 -3.91
CA PRO A 111 7.69 -4.62 -4.37
C PRO A 111 8.29 -5.13 -5.67
N LYS A 112 8.44 -4.22 -6.64
CA LYS A 112 9.12 -4.45 -7.92
C LYS A 112 10.49 -3.79 -7.95
N LYS A 113 10.60 -2.63 -7.31
CA LYS A 113 11.84 -1.87 -7.19
C LYS A 113 11.91 -1.21 -5.81
N MET A 114 13.13 -1.14 -5.26
CA MET A 114 13.42 -0.44 -4.01
C MET A 114 14.52 0.59 -4.25
N GLU A 115 14.43 1.73 -3.57
CA GLU A 115 15.49 2.73 -3.55
C GLU A 115 15.78 3.14 -2.11
N THR A 116 17.06 3.40 -1.83
CA THR A 116 17.54 3.86 -0.53
C THR A 116 18.24 5.19 -0.67
N LYS A 117 18.20 6.00 0.39
CA LYS A 117 18.79 7.33 0.35
C LYS A 117 20.31 7.25 0.58
N ALA A 118 21.09 7.64 -0.42
CA ALA A 118 22.53 7.84 -0.35
C ALA A 118 22.83 9.35 -0.30
N GLY A 119 22.81 9.93 0.89
CA GLY A 119 22.96 11.38 1.07
C GLY A 119 21.78 12.17 0.48
N LYS A 120 22.00 12.85 -0.66
CA LYS A 120 20.95 13.61 -1.37
C LYS A 120 20.32 12.85 -2.53
N THR A 121 20.86 11.69 -2.90
CA THR A 121 20.41 10.90 -4.05
C THR A 121 19.72 9.61 -3.61
N TRP A 122 18.90 9.05 -4.50
CA TRP A 122 18.27 7.74 -4.33
C TRP A 122 19.02 6.71 -5.16
N GLU A 123 19.38 5.59 -4.55
CA GLU A 123 20.08 4.49 -5.20
C GLU A 123 19.20 3.25 -5.24
N GLU A 124 19.13 2.61 -6.40
CA GLU A 124 18.32 1.41 -6.61
C GLU A 124 18.95 0.19 -5.94
N VAL A 125 18.12 -0.55 -5.20
CA VAL A 125 18.47 -1.81 -4.56
C VAL A 125 17.80 -2.94 -5.31
N LYS A 126 18.61 -3.90 -5.81
CA LYS A 126 18.10 -5.08 -6.51
C LYS A 126 17.31 -5.97 -5.56
N LEU A 127 16.09 -6.30 -5.98
CA LEU A 127 15.20 -7.21 -5.27
C LEU A 127 15.27 -8.62 -5.85
N SER A 128 15.13 -9.62 -4.99
CA SER A 128 14.90 -11.02 -5.33
C SER A 128 13.73 -11.54 -4.49
N GLY A 129 12.69 -12.07 -5.15
CA GLY A 129 11.47 -12.50 -4.44
C GLY A 129 10.76 -11.38 -3.67
N GLY A 130 10.88 -10.13 -4.14
CA GLY A 130 10.26 -8.98 -3.49
C GLY A 130 11.02 -8.43 -2.27
N ALA A 131 12.24 -8.90 -1.99
CA ALA A 131 13.07 -8.36 -0.91
C ALA A 131 14.52 -8.08 -1.38
N PRO A 132 15.24 -7.14 -0.74
CA PRO A 132 16.66 -6.91 -1.01
C PRO A 132 17.48 -8.16 -0.76
N ASN A 133 18.49 -8.37 -1.60
CA ASN A 133 19.46 -9.43 -1.35
C ASN A 133 20.31 -9.08 -0.13
N THR A 134 20.22 -9.90 0.92
CA THR A 134 21.24 -9.94 1.96
C THR A 134 22.43 -10.70 1.40
N LYS A 135 23.52 -10.00 1.07
CA LYS A 135 24.80 -10.68 0.85
C LYS A 135 25.25 -11.39 2.12
#